data_AF-A0A2B5HWA4-F1
#
_entry.id   AF-A0A2B5HWA4-F1
#
_cell.length_a   1.000
_cell.length_b   1.000
_cell.length_c   1.000
_cell.angle_alpha   90.00
_cell.angle_beta   90.00
_cell.angle_gamma   90.00
#
_symmetry.space_group_name_H-M   'P 1'
#
loop_
_entity.id
_entity.type
_entity.pdbx_description
1 polymer ?
#
loop_
_entity_poly.entity_id
_entity_poly.type
_entity_poly.pdbx_seq_one_letter_code
_entity_poly.pdbx_strand_id
1 'polypeptide(L)'
;MVLYKVDNFKFSEEYDYWDGSINVNCSISFFKQKNIEIDGYLENNQPLTKEAYNTLCYLKEHFDIIYENILNALFELQFKDLMSYEIYNENDHSFSPITFNSMEEIHPYLGTPTFEILPNYTKDNYAYFAISFHKDCLLSIEHGLTALFFKNDMIDIQPSDSYCMLQMLMDYEEDCSKWQKDFWLVCFELTKNNLCNLFEEKELVRSKWLKSK
;
A
#
# COMPACT_ATOMS: atom_id res chain seq x y z
N MET A 1 20.70 20.17 1.89
CA MET A 1 21.04 19.79 0.51
C MET A 1 19.72 19.65 -0.22
N VAL A 2 19.48 20.43 -1.29
CA VAL A 2 18.28 20.29 -2.11
C VAL A 2 18.54 19.15 -3.09
N LEU A 3 17.68 18.14 -3.08
CA LEU A 3 17.80 16.95 -3.94
C LEU A 3 16.82 17.10 -5.10
N TYR A 4 17.35 17.05 -6.32
CA TYR A 4 16.59 17.27 -7.55
C TYR A 4 16.20 15.97 -8.27
N LYS A 5 16.67 14.81 -7.79
CA LYS A 5 16.31 13.47 -8.30
C LYS A 5 16.74 12.35 -7.35
N VAL A 6 16.09 11.20 -7.46
CA VAL A 6 16.50 9.90 -6.92
C VAL A 6 16.37 8.88 -8.05
N ASP A 7 17.47 8.29 -8.52
CA ASP A 7 17.47 7.48 -9.76
C ASP A 7 16.85 8.24 -10.94
N ASN A 8 15.76 7.70 -11.52
CA ASN A 8 14.99 8.31 -12.60
C ASN A 8 13.80 9.14 -12.09
N PHE A 9 13.50 9.09 -10.79
CA PHE A 9 12.47 9.86 -10.13
C PHE A 9 12.89 11.32 -9.98
N LYS A 10 12.15 12.22 -10.63
CA LYS A 10 12.52 13.62 -10.81
C LYS A 10 11.28 14.52 -10.81
N PHE A 11 11.50 15.79 -10.49
CA PHE A 11 10.47 16.81 -10.63
C PHE A 11 10.16 17.10 -12.11
N SER A 12 8.88 17.15 -12.45
CA SER A 12 8.40 17.63 -13.75
C SER A 12 7.82 19.03 -13.60
N GLU A 13 8.52 20.04 -14.14
CA GLU A 13 8.00 21.42 -14.18
C GLU A 13 6.73 21.56 -15.03
N GLU A 14 6.55 20.70 -16.04
CA GLU A 14 5.38 20.72 -16.94
C GLU A 14 4.09 20.33 -16.22
N TYR A 15 4.19 19.35 -15.30
CA TYR A 15 3.03 18.79 -14.62
C TYR A 15 2.95 19.14 -13.14
N ASP A 16 3.94 19.87 -12.61
CA ASP A 16 4.02 20.34 -11.22
C ASP A 16 3.99 19.22 -10.16
N TYR A 17 4.53 18.03 -10.50
CA TYR A 17 4.68 16.89 -9.59
C TYR A 17 5.99 16.12 -9.84
N TRP A 18 6.32 15.23 -8.91
CA TRP A 18 7.45 14.31 -9.04
C TRP A 18 7.00 12.97 -9.63
N ASP A 19 7.75 12.47 -10.61
CA ASP A 19 7.43 11.24 -11.34
C ASP A 19 8.69 10.52 -11.82
N GLY A 20 8.51 9.28 -12.24
CA GLY A 20 9.51 8.41 -12.83
C GLY A 20 9.63 7.14 -12.03
N SER A 21 10.84 6.60 -11.96
CA SER A 21 11.09 5.29 -11.41
C SER A 21 12.28 5.24 -10.47
N ILE A 22 12.26 4.26 -9.57
CA ILE A 22 13.39 3.91 -8.71
C ILE A 22 13.71 2.42 -8.85
N ASN A 23 14.98 2.07 -8.65
CA ASN A 23 15.39 0.68 -8.58
C ASN A 23 15.33 0.20 -7.13
N VAL A 24 14.52 -0.84 -6.87
CA VAL A 24 14.33 -1.40 -5.53
C VAL A 24 14.88 -2.81 -5.44
N ASN A 25 15.30 -3.23 -4.25
CA ASN A 25 15.64 -4.62 -3.97
C ASN A 25 14.36 -5.47 -3.91
N CYS A 26 14.39 -6.68 -4.44
CA CYS A 26 13.24 -7.57 -4.41
C CYS A 26 13.65 -9.03 -4.21
N SER A 27 12.71 -9.85 -3.73
CA SER A 27 12.95 -11.29 -3.62
C SER A 27 13.08 -11.94 -5.00
N ILE A 28 14.16 -12.69 -5.20
CA ILE A 28 14.40 -13.47 -6.42
C ILE A 28 13.30 -14.52 -6.63
N SER A 29 12.70 -15.05 -5.57
CA SER A 29 11.64 -16.07 -5.69
C SER A 29 10.40 -15.53 -6.42
N PHE A 30 10.08 -14.25 -6.20
CA PHE A 30 8.94 -13.59 -6.83
C PHE A 30 9.34 -13.01 -8.20
N PHE A 31 10.40 -12.22 -8.25
CA PHE A 31 10.70 -11.41 -9.43
C PHE A 31 11.76 -12.01 -10.36
N LYS A 32 12.36 -13.16 -10.00
CA LYS A 32 13.45 -13.84 -10.75
C LYS A 32 14.74 -13.03 -10.91
N GLN A 33 14.80 -11.86 -10.26
CA GLN A 33 15.95 -10.96 -10.25
C GLN A 33 16.07 -10.29 -8.88
N LYS A 34 17.22 -9.68 -8.62
CA LYS A 34 17.52 -9.03 -7.32
C LYS A 34 16.96 -7.63 -7.19
N ASN A 35 16.72 -6.98 -8.33
CA ASN A 35 16.25 -5.61 -8.39
C ASN A 35 15.24 -5.47 -9.51
N ILE A 36 14.16 -4.74 -9.25
CA ILE A 36 13.18 -4.33 -10.24
C ILE A 36 13.13 -2.81 -10.28
N GLU A 37 12.70 -2.28 -11.41
CA GLU A 37 12.29 -0.88 -11.52
C GLU A 37 10.80 -0.81 -11.16
N ILE A 38 10.43 0.13 -10.29
CA ILE A 38 9.03 0.44 -10.01
C ILE A 38 8.79 1.93 -10.29
N ASP A 39 7.68 2.21 -10.94
CA ASP A 39 7.22 3.56 -11.21
C ASP A 39 6.58 4.15 -9.95
N GLY A 40 6.61 5.47 -9.83
CA GLY A 40 5.89 6.14 -8.77
C GLY A 40 5.86 7.64 -8.92
N TYR A 41 5.11 8.25 -8.02
CA TYR A 41 4.83 9.68 -8.06
C TYR A 41 4.81 10.29 -6.66
N LEU A 42 4.86 11.62 -6.62
CA LEU A 42 4.63 12.43 -5.42
C LEU A 42 3.96 13.73 -5.86
N GLU A 43 2.72 13.92 -5.44
CA GLU A 43 1.92 15.12 -5.73
C GLU A 43 2.42 16.31 -4.88
N ASN A 44 3.54 16.90 -5.31
CA ASN A 44 4.10 18.08 -4.67
C ASN A 44 4.84 18.94 -5.70
N ASN A 45 4.62 20.24 -5.62
CA ASN A 45 5.31 21.24 -6.43
C ASN A 45 6.60 21.77 -5.79
N GLN A 46 6.95 21.28 -4.61
CA GLN A 46 8.17 21.65 -3.90
C GLN A 46 9.29 20.61 -4.11
N PRO A 47 10.55 21.02 -3.91
CA PRO A 47 11.66 20.07 -3.85
C PRO A 47 11.42 18.96 -2.82
N LEU A 48 12.01 17.77 -3.05
CA LEU A 48 11.92 16.66 -2.11
C LEU A 48 12.29 17.10 -0.69
N THR A 49 11.37 16.88 0.24
CA THR A 49 11.64 17.04 1.67
C THR A 49 12.64 15.98 2.13
N LYS A 50 13.26 16.22 3.29
CA LYS A 50 14.18 15.24 3.88
C LYS A 50 13.46 13.92 4.16
N GLU A 51 12.22 14.01 4.62
CA GLU A 51 11.33 12.90 4.95
C GLU A 51 11.00 12.08 3.69
N ALA A 52 10.61 12.73 2.60
CA ALA A 52 10.33 12.06 1.33
C ALA A 52 11.59 11.37 0.76
N TYR A 53 12.74 12.05 0.80
CA TYR A 53 14.01 11.45 0.38
C TYR A 53 14.40 10.23 1.20
N ASN A 54 14.33 10.33 2.54
CA ASN A 54 14.62 9.20 3.42
C ASN A 54 13.70 8.01 3.13
N THR A 55 12.44 8.29 2.80
CA THR A 55 11.43 7.27 2.47
C THR A 55 11.73 6.58 1.15
N LEU A 56 12.13 7.33 0.11
CA LEU A 56 12.60 6.76 -1.16
C LEU A 56 13.82 5.87 -0.95
N CYS A 57 14.82 6.33 -0.18
CA CYS A 57 15.99 5.51 0.16
C CYS A 57 15.60 4.24 0.91
N TYR A 58 14.68 4.34 1.87
CA TYR A 58 14.18 3.21 2.63
C TYR A 58 13.46 2.19 1.73
N LEU A 59 12.57 2.66 0.86
CA LEU A 59 11.82 1.83 -0.08
C LEU A 59 12.77 1.06 -1.02
N LYS A 60 13.83 1.70 -1.52
CA LYS A 60 14.85 1.04 -2.34
C LYS A 60 15.52 -0.13 -1.64
N GLU A 61 15.80 0.01 -0.35
CA GLU A 61 16.53 -0.98 0.42
C GLU A 61 15.64 -2.13 0.92
N HIS A 62 14.36 -1.87 1.20
CA HIS A 62 13.46 -2.76 1.96
C HIS A 62 12.20 -3.21 1.21
N PHE A 63 12.12 -2.99 -0.11
CA PHE A 63 10.93 -3.35 -0.88
C PHE A 63 10.60 -4.85 -0.85
N ASP A 64 11.59 -5.72 -0.70
CA ASP A 64 11.37 -7.15 -0.50
C ASP A 64 10.50 -7.44 0.74
N ILE A 65 10.81 -6.80 1.87
CA ILE A 65 10.04 -6.93 3.12
C ILE A 65 8.64 -6.31 2.98
N ILE A 66 8.57 -5.13 2.37
CA ILE A 66 7.30 -4.42 2.13
C ILE A 66 6.38 -5.28 1.27
N TYR A 67 6.90 -5.85 0.17
CA TYR A 67 6.14 -6.70 -0.73
C TYR A 67 5.69 -8.00 -0.05
N GLU A 68 6.56 -8.62 0.76
CA GLU A 68 6.20 -9.82 1.53
C GLU A 68 5.08 -9.53 2.56
N ASN A 69 5.09 -8.36 3.19
CA ASN A 69 4.00 -7.94 4.10
C ASN A 69 2.65 -7.82 3.36
N ILE A 70 2.65 -7.34 2.12
CA ILE A 70 1.44 -7.27 1.28
C ILE A 70 0.91 -8.68 1.01
N LEU A 71 1.76 -9.60 0.55
CA LEU A 71 1.37 -10.98 0.26
C LEU A 71 0.85 -11.70 1.52
N ASN A 72 1.55 -11.53 2.64
CA ASN A 72 1.14 -12.09 3.92
C ASN A 72 -0.23 -11.57 4.37
N ALA A 73 -0.48 -10.27 4.27
CA ALA A 73 -1.75 -9.70 4.69
C ALA A 73 -2.92 -10.17 3.82
N LEU A 74 -2.75 -10.23 2.50
CA LEU A 74 -3.75 -10.78 1.59
C LEU A 74 -4.03 -12.26 1.90
N PHE A 75 -2.98 -13.04 2.15
CA PHE A 75 -3.15 -14.44 2.55
C PHE A 75 -3.83 -14.57 3.91
N GLU A 76 -3.50 -13.72 4.89
CA GLU A 76 -4.10 -13.70 6.22
C GLU A 76 -5.60 -13.36 6.16
N LEU A 77 -6.00 -12.41 5.31
CA LEU A 77 -7.41 -12.07 5.08
C LEU A 77 -8.22 -13.29 4.61
N GLN A 78 -7.69 -14.07 3.68
CA GLN A 78 -8.32 -15.31 3.25
C GLN A 78 -8.32 -16.36 4.37
N PHE A 79 -7.17 -16.58 5.02
CA PHE A 79 -7.01 -17.60 6.06
C PHE A 79 -7.95 -17.38 7.25
N LYS A 80 -8.18 -16.12 7.63
CA LYS A 80 -9.11 -15.73 8.70
C LYS A 80 -10.58 -15.68 8.26
N ASP A 81 -10.88 -16.03 7.01
CA ASP A 81 -12.22 -15.96 6.43
C ASP A 81 -12.78 -14.53 6.57
N LEU A 82 -11.93 -13.54 6.25
CA LEU A 82 -12.27 -12.11 6.22
C LEU A 82 -12.45 -11.60 4.79
N MET A 83 -11.82 -12.26 3.81
CA MET A 83 -11.94 -11.94 2.41
C MET A 83 -11.99 -13.22 1.57
N SER A 84 -12.85 -13.24 0.56
CA SER A 84 -12.85 -14.26 -0.50
C SER A 84 -12.32 -13.62 -1.78
N TYR A 85 -11.44 -14.33 -2.48
CA TYR A 85 -10.84 -13.83 -3.72
C TYR A 85 -11.49 -14.42 -4.95
N GLU A 86 -11.60 -13.60 -5.99
CA GLU A 86 -11.93 -14.01 -7.34
C GLU A 86 -10.83 -13.51 -8.27
N ILE A 87 -10.52 -14.29 -9.30
CA ILE A 87 -9.61 -13.90 -10.36
C ILE A 87 -10.44 -13.50 -11.57
N TYR A 88 -10.13 -12.33 -12.10
CA TYR A 88 -10.64 -11.88 -13.37
C TYR A 88 -9.94 -12.57 -14.55
N ASN A 89 -10.74 -13.06 -15.50
CA ASN A 89 -10.26 -13.59 -16.77
C ASN A 89 -10.49 -12.58 -17.89
N GLU A 90 -9.40 -12.05 -18.44
CA GLU A 90 -9.45 -11.02 -19.50
C GLU A 90 -10.06 -11.53 -20.81
N ASN A 91 -10.04 -12.85 -21.07
CA ASN A 91 -10.51 -13.40 -22.35
C ASN A 91 -12.03 -13.42 -22.46
N ASP A 92 -12.74 -13.60 -21.34
CA ASP A 92 -14.19 -13.77 -21.30
C ASP A 92 -14.90 -12.85 -20.29
N HIS A 93 -14.13 -11.98 -19.61
CA HIS A 93 -14.60 -11.04 -18.60
C HIS A 93 -15.32 -11.70 -17.41
N SER A 94 -15.01 -12.97 -17.12
CA SER A 94 -15.57 -13.70 -15.98
C SER A 94 -14.72 -13.56 -14.73
N PHE A 95 -15.35 -13.80 -13.58
CA PHE A 95 -14.70 -13.89 -12.27
C PHE A 95 -14.77 -15.34 -11.78
N SER A 96 -13.61 -15.89 -11.43
CA SER A 96 -13.50 -17.27 -10.94
C SER A 96 -13.02 -17.26 -9.49
N PRO A 97 -13.77 -17.85 -8.54
CA PRO A 97 -13.32 -17.99 -7.16
C PRO A 97 -11.97 -18.72 -7.08
N ILE A 98 -11.08 -18.24 -6.21
CA ILE A 98 -9.81 -18.90 -5.91
C ILE A 98 -9.59 -18.99 -4.40
N THR A 99 -8.87 -20.03 -4.00
CA THR A 99 -8.32 -20.17 -2.65
C THR A 99 -6.83 -20.44 -2.77
N PHE A 100 -6.03 -19.54 -2.21
CA PHE A 100 -4.58 -19.69 -2.14
C PHE A 100 -4.19 -20.63 -1.00
N ASN A 101 -3.20 -21.50 -1.22
CA ASN A 101 -2.62 -22.38 -0.19
C ASN A 101 -1.40 -21.78 0.49
N SER A 102 -0.79 -20.76 -0.12
CA SER A 102 0.33 -20.00 0.45
C SER A 102 0.34 -18.57 -0.09
N MET A 103 1.08 -17.68 0.57
CA MET A 103 1.19 -16.28 0.15
C MET A 103 1.84 -16.13 -1.24
N GLU A 104 2.72 -17.06 -1.62
CA GLU A 104 3.45 -17.02 -2.88
C GLU A 104 2.54 -17.24 -4.09
N GLU A 105 1.43 -17.96 -3.93
CA GLU A 105 0.45 -18.19 -4.99
C GLU A 105 -0.29 -16.90 -5.39
N ILE A 106 -0.24 -15.84 -4.56
CA ILE A 106 -0.91 -14.56 -4.82
C ILE A 106 -0.10 -13.69 -5.81
N HIS A 107 1.23 -13.77 -5.77
CA HIS A 107 2.14 -12.90 -6.54
C HIS A 107 1.76 -12.75 -8.03
N PRO A 108 1.44 -13.83 -8.79
CA PRO A 108 1.10 -13.72 -10.21
C PRO A 108 -0.15 -12.91 -10.52
N TYR A 109 -1.00 -12.61 -9.53
CA TYR A 109 -2.30 -11.96 -9.72
C TYR A 109 -2.33 -10.49 -9.32
N LEU A 110 -1.25 -9.96 -8.72
CA LEU A 110 -1.18 -8.57 -8.28
C LEU A 110 -0.78 -7.61 -9.40
N GLY A 111 -0.10 -8.07 -10.44
CA GLY A 111 0.40 -7.20 -11.50
C GLY A 111 1.64 -6.39 -11.07
N THR A 112 1.85 -5.24 -11.69
CA THR A 112 3.08 -4.44 -11.49
C THR A 112 2.87 -3.39 -10.39
N PRO A 113 3.71 -3.37 -9.34
CA PRO A 113 3.60 -2.38 -8.28
C PRO A 113 4.05 -1.00 -8.74
N THR A 114 3.33 0.03 -8.27
CA THR A 114 3.77 1.42 -8.28
C THR A 114 3.86 1.95 -6.85
N PHE A 115 4.55 3.08 -6.65
CA PHE A 115 4.61 3.74 -5.34
C PHE A 115 4.11 5.18 -5.39
N GLU A 116 3.65 5.66 -4.25
CA GLU A 116 3.34 7.07 -4.01
C GLU A 116 3.98 7.50 -2.69
N ILE A 117 4.73 8.60 -2.69
CA ILE A 117 5.21 9.19 -1.44
C ILE A 117 4.22 10.26 -0.98
N LEU A 118 3.88 10.24 0.31
CA LEU A 118 2.84 11.09 0.90
C LEU A 118 3.48 12.18 1.79
N PRO A 119 3.94 13.31 1.21
CA PRO A 119 4.83 14.25 1.90
C PRO A 119 4.17 15.00 3.06
N ASN A 120 2.84 15.05 3.10
CA ASN A 120 2.07 15.73 4.15
C ASN A 120 1.86 14.84 5.40
N TYR A 121 2.19 13.56 5.31
CA TYR A 121 2.02 12.60 6.39
C TYR A 121 3.42 12.11 6.78
N THR A 122 3.92 12.57 7.93
CA THR A 122 5.32 12.32 8.33
C THR A 122 5.44 11.93 9.79
N LYS A 123 6.41 11.06 10.08
CA LYS A 123 6.73 10.55 11.41
C LYS A 123 8.21 10.13 11.46
N ASP A 124 8.90 10.46 12.56
CA ASP A 124 10.30 10.05 12.82
C ASP A 124 11.32 10.32 11.69
N ASN A 125 11.19 11.44 10.97
CA ASN A 125 11.98 11.81 9.76
C ASN A 125 11.69 10.97 8.49
N TYR A 126 10.56 10.31 8.40
CA TYR A 126 10.09 9.60 7.21
C TYR A 126 8.68 10.08 6.86
N ALA A 127 8.33 9.95 5.59
CA ALA A 127 6.98 10.10 5.09
C ALA A 127 6.28 8.74 5.09
N TYR A 128 4.95 8.76 5.12
CA TYR A 128 4.16 7.61 4.75
C TYR A 128 4.23 7.43 3.22
N PHE A 129 3.94 6.22 2.75
CA PHE A 129 3.91 5.93 1.32
C PHE A 129 2.88 4.84 1.03
N ALA A 130 2.39 4.81 -0.21
CA ALA A 130 1.52 3.77 -0.70
C ALA A 130 2.23 2.90 -1.73
N ILE A 131 1.88 1.61 -1.77
CA ILE A 131 2.21 0.69 -2.85
C ILE A 131 0.90 0.26 -3.50
N SER A 132 0.80 0.47 -4.80
CA SER A 132 -0.43 0.24 -5.55
C SER A 132 -0.25 -0.75 -6.68
N PHE A 133 -1.31 -1.49 -6.97
CA PHE A 133 -1.42 -2.52 -7.99
C PHE A 133 -2.63 -2.22 -8.86
N HIS A 134 -2.54 -1.19 -9.70
CA HIS A 134 -3.63 -0.83 -10.61
C HIS A 134 -3.48 -1.46 -11.99
N LYS A 135 -2.25 -1.77 -12.39
CA LYS A 135 -1.94 -2.34 -13.70
C LYS A 135 -1.76 -3.84 -13.62
N ASP A 136 -2.50 -4.57 -14.45
CA ASP A 136 -2.48 -6.03 -14.57
C ASP A 136 -2.88 -6.76 -13.26
N CYS A 137 -3.60 -6.07 -12.35
CA CYS A 137 -4.11 -6.66 -11.12
C CYS A 137 -5.39 -7.45 -11.42
N LEU A 138 -5.32 -8.77 -11.28
CA LEU A 138 -6.43 -9.67 -11.58
C LEU A 138 -7.33 -9.95 -10.37
N LEU A 139 -6.91 -9.54 -9.16
CA LEU A 139 -7.70 -9.68 -7.92
C LEU A 139 -8.64 -8.51 -7.67
N SER A 140 -8.43 -7.36 -8.32
CA SER A 140 -9.26 -6.16 -8.18
C SER A 140 -9.08 -5.26 -9.40
N ILE A 141 -9.92 -5.47 -10.43
CA ILE A 141 -9.75 -4.80 -11.73
C ILE A 141 -10.25 -3.34 -11.74
N GLU A 142 -11.25 -3.02 -10.92
CA GLU A 142 -11.89 -1.69 -10.96
C GLU A 142 -11.05 -0.64 -10.23
N HIS A 143 -10.49 -1.03 -9.08
CA HIS A 143 -9.78 -0.11 -8.19
C HIS A 143 -8.32 -0.50 -7.94
N GLY A 144 -7.86 -1.66 -8.45
CA GLY A 144 -6.57 -2.21 -8.05
C GLY A 144 -6.55 -2.60 -6.58
N LEU A 145 -5.35 -2.76 -6.04
CA LEU A 145 -5.10 -2.87 -4.60
C LEU A 145 -4.09 -1.81 -4.19
N THR A 146 -4.36 -1.09 -3.10
CA THR A 146 -3.41 -0.13 -2.53
C THR A 146 -3.14 -0.50 -1.08
N ALA A 147 -1.86 -0.51 -0.71
CA ALA A 147 -1.39 -0.74 0.64
C ALA A 147 -0.64 0.49 1.14
N LEU A 148 -1.01 0.99 2.32
CA LEU A 148 -0.41 2.16 2.97
C LEU A 148 0.61 1.72 4.01
N PHE A 149 1.77 2.37 4.01
CA PHE A 149 2.91 2.00 4.85
C PHE A 149 3.52 3.18 5.59
N PHE A 150 4.09 2.85 6.74
CA PHE A 150 5.17 3.59 7.38
C PHE A 150 6.38 2.66 7.54
N LYS A 151 7.44 2.88 6.76
CA LYS A 151 8.56 1.90 6.67
C LYS A 151 8.03 0.49 6.36
N ASN A 152 8.30 -0.50 7.22
CA ASN A 152 7.79 -1.87 7.06
C ASN A 152 6.41 -2.07 7.69
N ASP A 153 5.91 -1.09 8.45
CA ASP A 153 4.63 -1.18 9.13
C ASP A 153 3.51 -0.92 8.12
N MET A 154 2.80 -1.97 7.72
CA MET A 154 1.62 -1.84 6.87
C MET A 154 0.46 -1.34 7.72
N ILE A 155 -0.02 -0.13 7.41
CA ILE A 155 -1.12 0.51 8.09
C ILE A 155 -2.42 -0.09 7.59
N ASP A 156 -2.63 -0.04 6.27
CA ASP A 156 -3.89 -0.42 5.64
C ASP A 156 -3.66 -1.10 4.28
N ILE A 157 -4.63 -1.88 3.81
CA ILE A 157 -4.66 -2.48 2.48
C ILE A 157 -6.10 -2.68 2.02
N GLN A 158 -6.45 -2.13 0.86
CA GLN A 158 -7.81 -2.24 0.34
C GLN A 158 -7.88 -2.01 -1.18
N PRO A 159 -8.98 -2.46 -1.84
CA PRO A 159 -9.24 -2.14 -3.24
C PRO A 159 -9.75 -0.69 -3.38
N SER A 160 -8.87 0.28 -3.13
CA SER A 160 -9.14 1.71 -3.18
C SER A 160 -7.90 2.49 -3.60
N ASP A 161 -8.06 3.78 -3.86
CA ASP A 161 -6.95 4.71 -4.05
C ASP A 161 -6.42 5.24 -2.70
N SER A 162 -5.17 5.70 -2.69
CA SER A 162 -4.51 6.22 -1.49
C SER A 162 -5.25 7.42 -0.88
N TYR A 163 -5.88 8.27 -1.70
CA TYR A 163 -6.64 9.43 -1.22
C TYR A 163 -7.81 9.02 -0.33
N CYS A 164 -8.64 8.07 -0.79
CA CYS A 164 -9.76 7.53 -0.03
C CYS A 164 -9.28 6.83 1.25
N MET A 165 -8.17 6.08 1.17
CA MET A 165 -7.56 5.44 2.34
C MET A 165 -7.14 6.48 3.39
N LEU A 166 -6.48 7.55 2.96
CA LEU A 166 -6.02 8.62 3.85
C LEU A 166 -7.17 9.39 4.48
N GLN A 167 -8.21 9.72 3.70
CA GLN A 167 -9.42 10.37 4.24
C GLN A 167 -10.06 9.53 5.35
N MET A 168 -10.19 8.22 5.10
CA MET A 168 -10.74 7.30 6.09
C MET A 168 -9.88 7.26 7.36
N LEU A 169 -8.55 7.16 7.25
CA LEU A 169 -7.67 7.15 8.43
C LEU A 169 -7.76 8.45 9.23
N MET A 170 -7.78 9.60 8.55
CA MET A 170 -7.94 10.91 9.17
C MET A 170 -9.28 11.05 9.91
N ASP A 171 -10.34 10.43 9.37
CA ASP A 171 -11.65 10.36 10.00
C ASP A 171 -11.67 9.61 11.34
N TYR A 172 -10.71 8.71 11.58
CA TYR A 172 -10.52 8.02 12.87
C TYR A 172 -9.44 8.67 13.74
N GLU A 173 -8.33 9.13 13.17
CA GLU A 173 -7.27 9.81 13.89
C GLU A 173 -6.57 10.82 12.96
N GLU A 174 -6.79 12.11 13.21
CA GLU A 174 -6.19 13.17 12.40
C GLU A 174 -4.67 13.29 12.58
N ASP A 175 -4.12 12.89 13.72
CA ASP A 175 -2.68 12.93 13.97
C ASP A 175 -1.99 11.66 13.44
N CYS A 176 -1.47 11.75 12.21
CA CYS A 176 -0.79 10.63 11.57
C CYS A 176 0.39 10.06 12.38
N SER A 177 1.00 10.85 13.29
CA SER A 177 2.07 10.33 14.14
C SER A 177 1.61 9.21 15.08
N LYS A 178 0.31 9.15 15.38
CA LYS A 178 -0.31 8.12 16.22
C LYS A 178 -0.72 6.87 15.46
N TRP A 179 -0.81 6.92 14.13
CA TRP A 179 -1.20 5.77 13.32
C TRP A 179 -0.32 4.56 13.61
N GLN A 180 -0.96 3.41 13.78
CA GLN A 180 -0.33 2.12 14.04
C GLN A 180 -0.53 1.21 12.83
N LYS A 181 0.28 0.16 12.72
CA LYS A 181 0.05 -0.92 11.75
C LYS A 181 -1.29 -1.62 11.99
N ASP A 182 -1.68 -2.45 11.02
CA ASP A 182 -2.78 -3.40 11.12
C ASP A 182 -4.18 -2.75 11.30
N PHE A 183 -4.36 -1.51 10.82
CA PHE A 183 -5.67 -0.88 10.72
C PHE A 183 -6.62 -1.70 9.83
N TRP A 184 -6.11 -2.19 8.69
CA TRP A 184 -6.84 -3.08 7.79
C TRP A 184 -7.48 -4.24 8.54
N LEU A 185 -6.70 -4.93 9.38
CA LEU A 185 -7.16 -6.12 10.09
C LEU A 185 -8.28 -5.79 11.08
N VAL A 186 -8.16 -4.67 11.80
CA VAL A 186 -9.20 -4.19 12.70
C VAL A 186 -10.51 -3.93 11.95
N CYS A 187 -10.43 -3.28 10.78
CA CYS A 187 -11.60 -2.99 9.94
C CYS A 187 -12.28 -4.27 9.44
N PHE A 188 -11.50 -5.23 8.92
CA PHE A 188 -12.05 -6.51 8.45
C PHE A 188 -12.63 -7.36 9.60
N GLU A 189 -11.96 -7.43 10.76
CA GLU A 189 -12.46 -8.19 11.91
C GLU A 189 -13.75 -7.59 12.49
N LEU A 190 -13.90 -6.26 12.47
CA LEU A 190 -15.10 -5.58 12.94
C LEU A 190 -16.27 -5.72 11.95
N THR A 191 -16.00 -5.70 10.64
CA THR A 191 -17.04 -5.86 9.62
C THR A 191 -17.46 -7.31 9.39
N LYS A 192 -16.66 -8.29 9.86
CA LYS A 192 -17.02 -9.71 9.78
C LYS A 192 -18.44 -9.93 10.34
N ASN A 193 -19.29 -10.61 9.57
CA ASN A 193 -20.69 -10.87 9.88
C ASN A 193 -21.58 -9.62 10.08
N ASN A 194 -21.21 -8.47 9.50
CA ASN A 194 -21.91 -7.18 9.66
C ASN A 194 -22.04 -6.75 11.13
N LEU A 195 -21.06 -7.10 11.96
CA LEU A 195 -21.09 -6.82 13.40
C LEU A 195 -20.86 -5.33 13.73
N CYS A 196 -20.29 -4.56 12.80
CA CYS A 196 -19.94 -3.16 13.00
C CYS A 196 -20.18 -2.37 11.71
N ASN A 197 -20.85 -1.22 11.83
CA ASN A 197 -20.85 -0.20 10.78
C ASN A 197 -19.69 0.75 11.07
N LEU A 198 -18.60 0.59 10.30
CA LEU A 198 -17.35 1.34 10.49
C LEU A 198 -17.57 2.86 10.56
N PHE A 199 -18.54 3.39 9.82
CA PHE A 199 -18.83 4.83 9.77
C PHE A 199 -19.59 5.34 10.99
N GLU A 200 -20.36 4.49 11.66
CA GLU A 200 -21.15 4.86 12.84
C GLU A 200 -20.40 4.62 14.15
N GLU A 201 -19.51 3.63 14.18
CA GLU A 201 -18.81 3.19 15.38
C GLU A 201 -17.34 3.64 15.41
N LYS A 202 -17.08 4.89 14.99
CA LYS A 202 -15.72 5.44 14.81
C LYS A 202 -14.82 5.29 16.04
N GLU A 203 -15.33 5.59 17.23
CA GLU A 203 -14.57 5.45 18.47
C GLU A 203 -14.21 4.01 18.80
N LEU A 204 -15.06 3.03 18.46
CA LEU A 204 -14.76 1.62 18.66
C LEU A 204 -13.58 1.20 17.78
N VAL A 205 -13.66 1.49 16.48
CA VAL A 205 -12.60 1.20 15.49
C VAL A 205 -11.29 1.84 15.94
N ARG A 206 -11.30 3.15 16.20
CA ARG A 206 -10.14 3.91 16.66
C ARG A 206 -9.54 3.32 17.94
N SER A 207 -10.38 2.99 18.92
CA SER A 207 -9.90 2.46 20.20
C SER A 207 -9.30 1.06 20.07
N LYS A 208 -9.77 0.22 19.14
CA LYS A 208 -9.16 -1.09 18.88
C LYS A 208 -7.85 -0.94 18.14
N TRP A 209 -7.82 -0.11 17.10
CA TRP A 209 -6.63 0.15 16.31
C TRP A 209 -5.48 0.70 17.15
N LEU A 210 -5.71 1.78 17.89
CA LEU A 210 -4.65 2.45 18.66
C LEU A 210 -4.25 1.72 19.95
N LYS A 211 -4.91 0.61 20.30
CA LYS A 211 -4.53 -0.27 21.43
C LYS A 211 -3.72 -1.49 21.01
N SER A 212 -3.66 -1.79 19.71
CA SER A 212 -2.79 -2.81 19.13
C SER A 212 -1.34 -2.49 19.52
N LYS A 213 -0.68 -3.39 20.24
CA LYS A 213 0.73 -3.29 20.65
C LYS A 213 1.56 -4.30 19.87
#